data_AF-A0A821FV82-F1
#
_entry.id   AF-A0A821FV82-F1
#
_cell.length_a   1.000
_cell.length_b   1.000
_cell.length_c   1.000
_cell.angle_alpha   90.00
_cell.angle_beta   90.00
_cell.angle_gamma   90.00
#
_symmetry.space_group_name_H-M   'P 1'
#
loop_
_entity.id
_entity.type
_entity.pdbx_description
1 polymer ?
#
loop_
_entity_poly.entity_id
_entity_poly.type
_entity_poly.pdbx_seq_one_letter_code
_entity_poly.pdbx_strand_id
1 'polypeptide(L)'
;MMKNFTGFAELWEKEPETTVKAFMDSKPLMVDFEALFKHYRRMETDIDEFPPSFQVGSIVFYTDNLKRGLKTEINNWKMAYAKALNDKSSQDMQMVFDKIDDIQKRLTRPCKDLDDVRTHMGALSEIRQNEILIDQTITPVEETYVMLNKYEIAFNDGKPELVDTLQYAWKKCLQQGKEVQAHLLEIQPVFKQNLLDNVTTFQQDFITFVDDYNKKGPMVHGTPPREASDRLTIFQAKFDELWRKFETYSAGEDLFGLAITDYPDLQRIKRV
;
A
#
# COMPACT_ATOMS: atom_id res chain seq x y z
N MET A 1 33.11 15.55 -42.46
CA MET A 1 33.71 15.29 -41.13
C MET A 1 32.68 15.45 -40.02
N MET A 2 32.05 16.62 -39.82
CA MET A 2 30.95 16.77 -38.83
C MET A 2 29.74 15.85 -39.10
N LYS A 3 29.42 15.56 -40.37
CA LYS A 3 28.33 14.64 -40.76
C LYS A 3 28.49 13.20 -40.25
N ASN A 4 29.69 12.77 -39.86
CA ASN A 4 29.90 11.42 -39.33
C ASN A 4 29.54 11.32 -37.85
N PHE A 5 29.43 12.46 -37.15
CA PHE A 5 29.14 12.52 -35.72
C PHE A 5 27.70 12.97 -35.42
N THR A 6 26.93 13.42 -36.41
CA THR A 6 25.52 13.82 -36.22
C THR A 6 24.63 12.69 -35.71
N GLY A 7 25.03 11.42 -35.87
CA GLY A 7 24.35 10.27 -35.29
C GLY A 7 24.39 10.21 -33.75
N PHE A 8 25.27 10.98 -33.11
CA PHE A 8 25.41 11.07 -31.65
C PHE A 8 24.81 12.36 -31.09
N ALA A 9 24.14 13.17 -31.92
CA ALA A 9 23.72 14.51 -31.56
C ALA A 9 22.79 14.58 -30.35
N GLU A 10 22.02 13.52 -30.12
CA GLU A 10 21.19 13.39 -28.93
C GLU A 10 21.96 13.48 -27.61
N LEU A 11 23.26 13.16 -27.59
CA LEU A 11 24.07 13.23 -26.37
C LEU A 11 24.32 14.66 -25.89
N TRP A 12 24.27 15.66 -26.78
CA TRP A 12 24.55 17.07 -26.45
C TRP A 12 23.42 18.04 -26.82
N GLU A 13 22.48 17.66 -27.68
CA GLU A 13 21.33 18.49 -28.04
C GLU A 13 20.20 18.41 -27.02
N LYS A 14 20.14 17.32 -26.25
CA LYS A 14 19.08 17.08 -25.27
C LYS A 14 19.67 17.08 -23.87
N GLU A 15 18.84 17.49 -22.93
CA GLU A 15 19.15 17.40 -21.50
C GLU A 15 18.66 16.05 -20.95
N PRO A 16 19.52 15.29 -20.24
CA PRO A 16 19.14 14.00 -19.68
C PRO A 16 17.91 14.06 -18.77
N GLU A 17 17.88 15.01 -17.83
CA GLU A 17 16.82 15.08 -16.82
C GLU A 17 15.43 15.32 -17.45
N THR A 18 15.33 16.30 -18.36
CA THR A 18 14.09 16.65 -19.03
C THR A 18 13.58 15.50 -19.92
N THR A 19 14.50 14.82 -20.62
CA THR A 19 14.15 13.72 -21.52
C THR A 19 13.73 12.47 -20.75
N VAL A 20 14.47 12.12 -19.69
CA VAL A 20 14.14 10.99 -18.81
C VAL A 20 12.79 11.23 -18.15
N LYS A 21 12.51 12.45 -17.68
CA LYS A 21 11.20 12.77 -17.09
C LYS A 21 10.05 12.57 -18.08
N ALA A 22 10.17 13.11 -19.29
CA ALA A 22 9.15 12.92 -20.33
C ALA A 22 8.96 11.44 -20.70
N PHE A 23 10.05 10.67 -20.72
CA PHE A 23 9.99 9.23 -20.94
C PHE A 23 9.24 8.53 -19.80
N MET A 24 9.53 8.83 -18.54
CA MET A 24 8.82 8.26 -17.39
C MET A 24 7.33 8.64 -17.37
N ASP A 25 7.00 9.87 -17.75
CA ASP A 25 5.62 10.37 -17.83
C ASP A 25 4.77 9.61 -18.88
N SER A 26 5.41 9.05 -19.92
CA SER A 26 4.74 8.18 -20.89
C SER A 26 4.40 6.77 -20.37
N LYS A 27 4.75 6.47 -19.10
CA LYS A 27 4.57 5.16 -18.46
C LYS A 27 5.18 4.01 -19.27
N PRO A 28 6.52 4.03 -19.45
CA PRO A 28 7.22 3.07 -20.28
C PRO A 28 7.16 1.68 -19.65
N LEU A 29 7.12 0.66 -20.51
CA LEU A 29 7.22 -0.74 -20.13
C LEU A 29 8.68 -1.16 -20.04
N MET A 30 8.94 -2.32 -19.43
CA MET A 30 10.30 -2.87 -19.31
C MET A 30 10.97 -3.07 -20.68
N VAL A 31 10.18 -3.40 -21.72
CA VAL A 31 10.67 -3.54 -23.10
C VAL A 31 11.22 -2.22 -23.67
N ASP A 32 10.65 -1.08 -23.27
CA ASP A 32 11.10 0.24 -23.74
C ASP A 32 12.47 0.60 -23.13
N PHE A 33 12.68 0.29 -21.84
CA PHE A 33 13.99 0.42 -21.19
C PHE A 33 15.03 -0.51 -21.82
N GLU A 34 14.68 -1.75 -22.10
CA GLU A 34 15.57 -2.71 -22.77
C GLU A 34 15.99 -2.21 -24.16
N ALA A 35 15.04 -1.65 -24.94
CA ALA A 35 15.34 -1.06 -26.25
C ALA A 35 16.29 0.14 -26.12
N LEU A 36 16.06 0.99 -25.11
CA LEU A 36 16.87 2.16 -24.83
C LEU A 36 18.31 1.78 -24.43
N PHE A 37 18.50 0.83 -23.52
CA PHE A 37 19.84 0.40 -23.12
C PHE A 37 20.57 -0.33 -24.25
N LYS A 38 19.86 -1.09 -25.10
CA LYS A 38 20.42 -1.65 -26.35
C LYS A 38 20.91 -0.57 -27.30
N HIS A 39 20.13 0.51 -27.46
CA HIS A 39 20.49 1.64 -28.31
C HIS A 39 21.80 2.28 -27.85
N TYR A 40 21.91 2.61 -26.56
CA TYR A 40 23.16 3.17 -26.01
C TYR A 40 24.34 2.21 -26.11
N ARG A 41 24.15 0.91 -25.88
CA ARG A 41 25.21 -0.10 -26.03
C ARG A 41 25.69 -0.21 -27.49
N ARG A 42 24.77 -0.06 -28.46
CA ARG A 42 25.12 0.00 -29.87
C ARG A 42 25.95 1.23 -30.18
N MET A 43 25.56 2.41 -29.66
CA MET A 43 26.35 3.64 -29.81
C MET A 43 27.76 3.50 -29.20
N GLU A 44 27.91 2.85 -28.05
CA GLU A 44 29.21 2.56 -27.45
C GLU A 44 30.08 1.70 -28.39
N THR A 45 29.48 0.70 -29.04
CA THR A 45 30.15 -0.17 -30.01
C THR A 45 30.59 0.62 -31.25
N ASP A 46 29.71 1.45 -31.81
CA ASP A 46 30.00 2.29 -32.96
C ASP A 46 31.16 3.27 -32.69
N ILE A 47 31.27 3.80 -31.45
CA ILE A 47 32.38 4.68 -31.03
C ILE A 47 33.70 3.90 -30.92
N ASP A 48 33.66 2.65 -30.46
CA ASP A 48 34.84 1.81 -30.37
C ASP A 48 35.43 1.50 -31.76
N GLU A 49 34.58 1.34 -32.77
CA GLU A 49 34.97 1.09 -34.16
C GLU A 49 35.63 2.30 -34.84
N PHE A 50 35.58 3.50 -34.25
CA PHE A 50 36.25 4.67 -34.83
C PHE A 50 37.76 4.47 -35.00
N PRO A 51 38.37 4.95 -36.09
CA PRO A 51 39.82 4.87 -36.26
C PRO A 51 40.53 5.69 -35.17
N PRO A 52 41.71 5.25 -34.68
CA PRO A 52 42.44 5.95 -33.62
C PRO A 52 42.89 7.35 -34.03
N SER A 53 43.10 7.56 -35.33
CA SER A 53 43.31 8.87 -35.91
C SER A 53 42.80 8.92 -37.35
N PHE A 54 42.54 10.13 -37.84
CA PHE A 54 42.27 10.36 -39.26
C PHE A 54 42.97 11.65 -39.73
N GLN A 55 43.49 11.61 -40.95
CA GLN A 55 44.19 12.73 -41.57
C GLN A 55 43.26 13.51 -42.48
N VAL A 56 43.25 14.84 -42.35
CA VAL A 56 42.46 15.76 -43.16
C VAL A 56 43.37 16.87 -43.66
N GLY A 57 43.71 16.81 -44.94
CA GLY A 57 44.74 17.66 -45.54
C GLY A 57 46.07 17.44 -44.81
N SER A 58 46.62 18.52 -44.24
CA SER A 58 47.89 18.52 -43.50
C SER A 58 47.73 18.33 -41.98
N ILE A 59 46.52 18.06 -41.48
CA ILE A 59 46.21 17.95 -40.05
C ILE A 59 45.81 16.50 -39.72
N VAL A 60 46.29 15.98 -38.60
CA VAL A 60 45.90 14.67 -38.05
C VAL A 60 45.05 14.89 -36.81
N PHE A 61 43.88 14.26 -36.76
CA PHE A 61 43.00 14.25 -35.61
C PHE A 61 43.13 12.92 -34.86
N TYR A 62 43.37 12.98 -33.56
CA TYR A 62 43.33 11.83 -32.66
C TYR A 62 41.95 11.70 -32.03
N THR A 63 41.36 10.51 -32.05
CA THR A 63 39.97 10.31 -31.63
C THR A 63 39.80 9.93 -30.17
N ASP A 64 40.88 9.63 -29.44
CA ASP A 64 40.83 9.13 -28.06
C ASP A 64 40.01 10.01 -27.10
N ASN A 65 40.25 11.32 -27.12
CA ASN A 65 39.52 12.26 -26.25
C ASN A 65 38.04 12.37 -26.66
N LEU A 66 37.74 12.29 -27.95
CA LEU A 66 36.37 12.29 -28.47
C LEU A 66 35.63 11.01 -28.06
N LYS A 67 36.24 9.84 -28.25
CA LYS A 67 35.68 8.55 -27.84
C LYS A 67 35.39 8.55 -26.35
N ARG A 68 36.34 9.04 -25.53
CA ARG A 68 36.17 9.14 -24.08
C ARG A 68 35.00 10.05 -23.72
N GLY A 69 34.93 11.26 -24.29
CA GLY A 69 33.84 12.20 -24.03
C GLY A 69 32.47 11.63 -24.40
N LEU A 70 32.34 11.03 -25.59
CA LEU A 70 31.08 10.42 -26.02
C LEU A 70 30.66 9.25 -25.12
N LYS A 71 31.60 8.39 -24.70
CA LYS A 71 31.34 7.31 -23.75
C LYS A 71 30.94 7.82 -22.37
N THR A 72 31.54 8.93 -21.91
CA THR A 72 31.13 9.58 -20.66
C THR A 72 29.69 10.04 -20.76
N GLU A 73 29.30 10.71 -21.85
CA GLU A 73 27.91 11.14 -22.02
C GLU A 73 26.93 9.97 -22.13
N ILE A 74 27.27 8.91 -22.88
CA ILE A 74 26.42 7.71 -22.93
C ILE A 74 26.21 7.12 -21.53
N ASN A 75 27.26 7.06 -20.71
CA ASN A 75 27.12 6.58 -19.34
C ASN A 75 26.28 7.52 -18.47
N ASN A 76 26.39 8.85 -18.65
CA ASN A 76 25.52 9.82 -17.98
C ASN A 76 24.05 9.56 -18.32
N TRP A 77 23.74 9.32 -19.60
CA TRP A 77 22.39 8.99 -20.07
C TRP A 77 21.90 7.66 -19.51
N LYS A 78 22.68 6.58 -19.62
CA LYS A 78 22.35 5.25 -19.06
C LYS A 78 22.07 5.36 -17.56
N MET A 79 22.90 6.10 -16.83
CA MET A 79 22.74 6.32 -15.39
C MET A 79 21.48 7.11 -15.06
N ALA A 80 21.14 8.14 -15.85
CA ALA A 80 19.92 8.94 -15.62
C ALA A 80 18.65 8.10 -15.78
N TYR A 81 18.55 7.28 -16.84
CA TYR A 81 17.43 6.35 -17.02
C TYR A 81 17.39 5.26 -15.95
N ALA A 82 18.55 4.67 -15.62
CA ALA A 82 18.65 3.65 -14.59
C ALA A 82 18.24 4.17 -13.21
N LYS A 83 18.64 5.41 -12.87
CA LYS A 83 18.24 6.06 -11.62
C LYS A 83 16.73 6.24 -11.54
N ALA A 84 16.11 6.78 -12.60
CA ALA A 84 14.67 6.96 -12.63
C ALA A 84 13.90 5.64 -12.52
N LEU A 85 14.40 4.57 -13.16
CA LEU A 85 13.85 3.23 -13.04
C LEU A 85 14.03 2.66 -11.62
N ASN A 86 15.21 2.79 -11.03
CA ASN A 86 15.51 2.35 -9.66
C ASN A 86 14.62 3.08 -8.64
N ASP A 87 14.46 4.40 -8.77
CA ASP A 87 13.64 5.20 -7.87
C ASP A 87 12.16 4.78 -7.93
N LYS A 88 11.63 4.52 -9.14
CA LYS A 88 10.27 4.00 -9.32
C LYS A 88 10.11 2.62 -8.67
N SER A 89 10.97 1.67 -9.03
CA SER A 89 10.88 0.29 -8.52
C SER A 89 11.11 0.23 -7.00
N SER A 90 11.91 1.14 -6.44
CA SER A 90 12.06 1.30 -5.00
C SER A 90 10.78 1.80 -4.32
N GLN A 91 10.05 2.73 -4.92
CA GLN A 91 8.78 3.22 -4.38
C GLN A 91 7.71 2.13 -4.44
N ASP A 92 7.61 1.42 -5.56
CA ASP A 92 6.70 0.30 -5.75
C ASP A 92 6.99 -0.83 -4.73
N MET A 93 8.27 -1.17 -4.54
CA MET A 93 8.72 -2.14 -3.53
C MET A 93 8.35 -1.69 -2.10
N GLN A 94 8.61 -0.43 -1.75
CA GLN A 94 8.29 0.09 -0.41
C GLN A 94 6.78 0.05 -0.14
N MET A 95 5.96 0.44 -1.12
CA MET A 95 4.51 0.35 -1.02
C MET A 95 4.04 -1.08 -0.72
N VAL A 96 4.63 -2.08 -1.39
CA VAL A 96 4.32 -3.49 -1.14
C VAL A 96 4.76 -3.91 0.26
N PHE A 97 5.96 -3.55 0.71
CA PHE A 97 6.42 -3.86 2.07
C PHE A 97 5.54 -3.22 3.15
N ASP A 98 5.17 -1.96 3.00
CA ASP A 98 4.30 -1.26 3.96
C ASP A 98 2.93 -1.95 4.05
N LYS A 99 2.38 -2.38 2.91
CA LYS A 99 1.12 -3.12 2.85
C LYS A 99 1.22 -4.48 3.53
N ILE A 100 2.30 -5.21 3.29
CA ILE A 100 2.57 -6.50 3.93
C ILE A 100 2.67 -6.33 5.45
N ASP A 101 3.44 -5.34 5.91
CA ASP A 101 3.68 -5.10 7.33
C ASP A 101 2.40 -4.70 8.08
N ASP A 102 1.56 -3.81 7.51
CA ASP A 102 0.27 -3.45 8.10
C ASP A 102 -0.65 -4.67 8.26
N ILE A 103 -0.80 -5.45 7.18
CA ILE A 103 -1.65 -6.66 7.19
C ILE A 103 -1.11 -7.67 8.20
N GLN A 104 0.19 -7.94 8.21
CA GLN A 104 0.80 -8.89 9.14
C GLN A 104 0.65 -8.46 10.60
N LYS A 105 0.81 -7.16 10.92
CA LYS A 105 0.58 -6.63 12.27
C LYS A 105 -0.85 -6.89 12.74
N ARG A 106 -1.83 -6.68 11.86
CA ARG A 106 -3.26 -6.92 12.17
C ARG A 106 -3.58 -8.40 12.32
N LEU A 107 -2.97 -9.27 11.50
CA LEU A 107 -3.15 -10.73 11.57
C LEU A 107 -2.42 -11.39 12.76
N THR A 108 -1.40 -10.73 13.32
CA THR A 108 -0.63 -11.27 14.46
C THR A 108 -1.32 -11.03 15.81
N ARG A 109 -2.21 -10.03 15.89
CA ARG A 109 -2.96 -9.73 17.11
C ARG A 109 -3.82 -10.94 17.51
N PRO A 110 -3.79 -11.41 18.77
CA PRO A 110 -4.67 -12.51 19.20
C PRO A 110 -6.14 -12.12 19.14
N CYS A 111 -6.99 -13.04 18.68
CA CYS A 111 -8.44 -12.83 18.62
C CYS A 111 -9.11 -13.11 19.97
N LYS A 112 -9.61 -12.07 20.65
CA LYS A 112 -10.24 -12.16 21.97
C LYS A 112 -11.70 -11.70 21.96
N ASP A 113 -12.03 -10.71 21.13
CA ASP A 113 -13.37 -10.13 21.07
C ASP A 113 -13.86 -9.95 19.61
N LEU A 114 -15.09 -9.43 19.45
CA LEU A 114 -15.69 -9.19 18.14
C LEU A 114 -14.94 -8.12 17.31
N ASP A 115 -14.26 -7.18 17.97
CA ASP A 115 -13.46 -6.16 17.29
C ASP A 115 -12.21 -6.77 16.68
N ASP A 116 -11.58 -7.72 17.37
CA ASP A 116 -10.47 -8.50 16.83
C ASP A 116 -10.90 -9.32 15.60
N VAL A 117 -12.04 -10.02 15.68
CA VAL A 117 -12.60 -10.78 14.54
C VAL A 117 -12.82 -9.85 13.35
N ARG A 118 -13.43 -8.68 13.57
CA ARG A 118 -13.65 -7.67 12.53
C ARG A 118 -12.34 -7.19 11.92
N THR A 119 -11.33 -6.93 12.75
CA THR A 119 -10.01 -6.47 12.31
C THR A 119 -9.33 -7.49 11.42
N HIS A 120 -9.36 -8.78 11.80
CA HIS A 120 -8.83 -9.88 10.99
C HIS A 120 -9.61 -10.06 9.68
N MET A 121 -10.94 -10.06 9.72
CA MET A 121 -11.76 -10.17 8.50
C MET A 121 -11.49 -9.03 7.53
N GLY A 122 -11.31 -7.80 8.05
CA GLY A 122 -10.88 -6.66 7.25
C GLY A 122 -9.52 -6.89 6.59
N ALA A 123 -8.54 -7.42 7.33
CA ALA A 123 -7.20 -7.69 6.81
C ALA A 123 -7.22 -8.80 5.74
N LEU A 124 -8.03 -9.85 5.94
CA LEU A 124 -8.22 -10.92 4.94
C LEU A 124 -8.91 -10.42 3.67
N SER A 125 -9.90 -9.54 3.80
CA SER A 125 -10.56 -8.89 2.67
C SER A 125 -9.57 -8.03 1.88
N GLU A 126 -8.71 -7.30 2.59
CA GLU A 126 -7.68 -6.45 2.01
C GLU A 126 -6.59 -7.25 1.28
N ILE A 127 -6.18 -8.41 1.81
CA ILE A 127 -5.33 -9.36 1.07
C ILE A 127 -5.97 -9.69 -0.28
N ARG A 128 -7.23 -10.15 -0.28
CA ARG A 128 -7.92 -10.59 -1.51
C ARG A 128 -8.07 -9.46 -2.53
N GLN A 129 -8.34 -8.24 -2.08
CA GLN A 129 -8.49 -7.08 -2.96
C GLN A 129 -7.17 -6.64 -3.59
N ASN A 130 -6.06 -6.77 -2.87
CA ASN A 130 -4.75 -6.29 -3.32
C ASN A 130 -3.87 -7.40 -3.93
N GLU A 131 -4.27 -8.67 -3.86
CA GLU A 131 -3.45 -9.81 -4.29
C GLU A 131 -2.95 -9.67 -5.72
N ILE A 132 -3.85 -9.40 -6.66
CA ILE A 132 -3.51 -9.21 -8.07
C ILE A 132 -2.59 -8.01 -8.26
N LEU A 133 -2.88 -6.89 -7.59
CA LEU A 133 -2.08 -5.67 -7.71
C LEU A 133 -0.65 -5.88 -7.20
N ILE A 134 -0.49 -6.53 -6.04
CA ILE A 134 0.81 -6.83 -5.44
C ILE A 134 1.59 -7.77 -6.36
N ASP A 135 0.99 -8.86 -6.82
CA ASP A 135 1.66 -9.80 -7.74
C ASP A 135 2.10 -9.12 -9.04
N GLN A 136 1.25 -8.26 -9.61
CA GLN A 136 1.57 -7.47 -10.81
C GLN A 136 2.65 -6.41 -10.57
N THR A 137 2.89 -6.01 -9.31
CA THR A 137 3.91 -5.03 -8.94
C THR A 137 5.26 -5.69 -8.67
N ILE A 138 5.28 -6.88 -8.07
CA ILE A 138 6.52 -7.58 -7.71
C ILE A 138 7.35 -7.93 -8.96
N THR A 139 6.72 -8.47 -10.01
CA THR A 139 7.47 -8.93 -11.21
C THR A 139 8.24 -7.79 -11.90
N PRO A 140 7.66 -6.62 -12.20
CA PRO A 140 8.42 -5.49 -12.76
C PRO A 140 9.56 -4.98 -11.86
N VAL A 141 9.39 -5.07 -10.53
CA VAL A 141 10.44 -4.73 -9.58
C VAL A 141 11.61 -5.71 -9.74
N GLU A 142 11.37 -7.02 -9.74
CA GLU A 142 12.42 -8.03 -9.97
C GLU A 142 13.12 -7.84 -11.33
N GLU A 143 12.34 -7.66 -12.40
CA GLU A 143 12.86 -7.44 -13.75
C GLU A 143 13.75 -6.20 -13.85
N THR A 144 13.45 -5.15 -13.08
CA THR A 144 14.26 -3.93 -13.02
C THR A 144 15.69 -4.27 -12.60
N TYR A 145 15.86 -4.96 -11.47
CA TYR A 145 17.20 -5.23 -10.93
C TYR A 145 17.95 -6.28 -11.76
N VAL A 146 17.23 -7.22 -12.40
CA VAL A 146 17.82 -8.10 -13.42
C VAL A 146 18.35 -7.30 -14.60
N MET A 147 17.60 -6.31 -15.09
CA MET A 147 18.02 -5.46 -16.20
C MET A 147 19.20 -4.57 -15.84
N LEU A 148 19.17 -3.91 -14.68
CA LEU A 148 20.27 -3.08 -14.19
C LEU A 148 21.57 -3.88 -14.10
N ASN A 149 21.50 -5.09 -13.54
CA ASN A 149 22.65 -6.00 -13.48
C ASN A 149 23.15 -6.43 -14.88
N LYS A 150 22.23 -6.72 -15.81
CA LYS A 150 22.57 -7.08 -17.21
C LYS A 150 23.36 -5.99 -17.94
N TYR A 151 23.13 -4.71 -17.64
CA TYR A 151 23.86 -3.58 -18.22
C TYR A 151 24.99 -3.06 -17.31
N GLU A 152 25.36 -3.83 -16.29
CA GLU A 152 26.46 -3.53 -15.36
C GLU A 152 26.25 -2.19 -14.62
N ILE A 153 24.99 -1.82 -14.38
CA ILE A 153 24.60 -0.63 -13.62
C ILE A 153 24.31 -1.05 -12.18
N ALA A 154 25.21 -0.70 -11.26
CA ALA A 154 25.08 -1.03 -9.85
C ALA A 154 24.72 0.19 -9.01
N PHE A 155 23.83 -0.01 -8.04
CA PHE A 155 23.53 0.94 -6.98
C PHE A 155 23.94 0.33 -5.64
N ASN A 156 24.73 1.04 -4.85
CA ASN A 156 25.12 0.62 -3.50
C ASN A 156 24.09 1.10 -2.45
N ASP A 157 22.80 0.90 -2.73
CA ASP A 157 21.70 1.37 -1.88
C ASP A 157 21.00 0.26 -1.09
N GLY A 158 21.49 -0.99 -1.18
CA GLY A 158 20.98 -2.14 -0.40
C GLY A 158 19.61 -2.64 -0.85
N LYS A 159 19.06 -2.07 -1.93
CA LYS A 159 17.75 -2.44 -2.48
C LYS A 159 17.75 -3.75 -3.27
N PRO A 160 18.80 -4.10 -4.04
CA PRO A 160 18.84 -5.39 -4.73
C PRO A 160 18.65 -6.57 -3.78
N GLU A 161 19.20 -6.52 -2.57
CA GLU A 161 19.05 -7.56 -1.55
C GLU A 161 17.63 -7.66 -0.99
N LEU A 162 16.90 -6.53 -0.94
CA LEU A 162 15.52 -6.49 -0.45
C LEU A 162 14.54 -7.12 -1.45
N VAL A 163 14.81 -6.97 -2.75
CA VAL A 163 13.96 -7.51 -3.84
C VAL A 163 13.83 -9.02 -3.72
N ASP A 164 14.94 -9.71 -3.43
CA ASP A 164 14.94 -11.17 -3.23
C ASP A 164 14.03 -11.62 -2.08
N THR A 165 13.82 -10.74 -1.09
CA THR A 165 12.97 -11.03 0.07
C THR A 165 11.50 -10.64 -0.14
N LEU A 166 11.20 -9.79 -1.13
CA LEU A 166 9.86 -9.24 -1.35
C LEU A 166 8.83 -10.34 -1.64
N GLN A 167 9.16 -11.23 -2.60
CA GLN A 167 8.30 -12.34 -2.99
C GLN A 167 8.11 -13.34 -1.84
N TYR A 168 9.14 -13.55 -1.02
CA TYR A 168 9.05 -14.40 0.17
C TYR A 168 8.14 -13.76 1.24
N ALA A 169 8.31 -12.46 1.51
CA ALA A 169 7.50 -11.72 2.48
C ALA A 169 6.01 -11.75 2.10
N TRP A 170 5.70 -11.59 0.82
CA TRP A 170 4.33 -11.66 0.32
C TRP A 170 3.72 -13.06 0.49
N LYS A 171 4.43 -14.12 0.07
CA LYS A 171 3.99 -15.51 0.27
C LYS A 171 3.77 -15.84 1.75
N LYS A 172 4.63 -15.34 2.64
CA LYS A 172 4.48 -15.50 4.08
C LYS A 172 3.21 -14.81 4.61
N CYS A 173 2.91 -13.59 4.13
CA CYS A 173 1.67 -12.89 4.45
C CYS A 173 0.42 -13.67 4.01
N LEU A 174 0.42 -14.20 2.78
CA LEU A 174 -0.67 -15.04 2.28
C LEU A 174 -0.86 -16.30 3.12
N GLN A 175 0.23 -16.94 3.53
CA GLN A 175 0.18 -18.13 4.38
C GLN A 175 -0.40 -17.82 5.76
N GLN A 176 0.05 -16.74 6.41
CA GLN A 176 -0.52 -16.27 7.67
C GLN A 176 -2.02 -15.94 7.53
N GLY A 177 -2.42 -15.33 6.42
CA GLY A 177 -3.84 -15.07 6.12
C GLY A 177 -4.67 -16.35 6.07
N LYS A 178 -4.16 -17.43 5.46
CA LYS A 178 -4.84 -18.73 5.42
C LYS A 178 -4.99 -19.34 6.82
N GLU A 179 -3.95 -19.26 7.64
CA GLU A 179 -3.95 -19.76 9.02
C GLU A 179 -4.97 -19.01 9.88
N VAL A 180 -4.98 -17.68 9.81
CA VAL A 180 -5.98 -16.86 10.51
C VAL A 180 -7.39 -17.15 10.00
N GLN A 181 -7.59 -17.31 8.69
CA GLN A 181 -8.89 -17.67 8.15
C GLN A 181 -9.38 -19.02 8.69
N ALA A 182 -8.51 -20.04 8.76
CA ALA A 182 -8.85 -21.34 9.32
C ALA A 182 -9.24 -21.21 10.80
N HIS A 183 -8.44 -20.48 11.59
CA HIS A 183 -8.74 -20.24 13.00
C HIS A 183 -10.06 -19.50 13.21
N LEU A 184 -10.35 -18.47 12.39
CA LEU A 184 -11.61 -17.75 12.44
C LEU A 184 -12.81 -18.67 12.23
N LEU A 185 -12.73 -19.64 11.31
CA LEU A 185 -13.80 -20.62 11.08
C LEU A 185 -14.04 -21.52 12.30
N GLU A 186 -13.00 -21.84 13.06
CA GLU A 186 -13.11 -22.65 14.29
C GLU A 186 -13.81 -21.88 15.42
N ILE A 187 -13.45 -20.61 15.62
CA ILE A 187 -14.01 -19.79 16.72
C ILE A 187 -15.37 -19.17 16.37
N GLN A 188 -15.70 -19.05 15.08
CA GLN A 188 -16.92 -18.40 14.57
C GLN A 188 -18.20 -18.83 15.31
N PRO A 189 -18.47 -20.14 15.55
CA PRO A 189 -19.71 -20.56 16.18
C PRO A 189 -19.84 -20.05 17.62
N VAL A 190 -18.73 -20.02 18.36
CA VAL A 190 -18.69 -19.58 19.77
C VAL A 190 -18.94 -18.07 19.86
N PHE A 191 -18.26 -17.28 19.02
CA PHE A 191 -18.46 -15.83 18.98
C PHE A 191 -19.88 -15.46 18.55
N LYS A 192 -20.43 -16.18 17.57
CA LYS A 192 -21.81 -15.98 17.12
C LYS A 192 -22.81 -16.28 18.24
N GLN A 193 -22.64 -17.38 18.97
CA GLN A 193 -23.53 -17.70 20.09
C GLN A 193 -23.43 -16.66 21.20
N ASN A 194 -22.21 -16.28 21.59
CA ASN A 194 -21.99 -15.25 22.61
C ASN A 194 -22.62 -13.90 22.20
N LEU A 195 -22.55 -13.53 20.92
CA LEU A 195 -23.22 -12.33 20.42
C LEU A 195 -24.75 -12.42 20.60
N LEU A 196 -25.37 -13.54 20.23
CA LEU A 196 -26.82 -13.73 20.36
C LEU A 196 -27.27 -13.66 21.83
N ASP A 197 -26.51 -14.28 22.73
CA ASP A 197 -26.80 -14.25 24.18
C ASP A 197 -26.64 -12.82 24.74
N ASN A 198 -25.61 -12.09 24.30
CA ASN A 198 -25.37 -10.70 24.67
C ASN A 198 -26.45 -9.74 24.12
N VAL A 199 -26.91 -9.95 22.88
CA VAL A 199 -28.01 -9.17 22.28
C VAL A 199 -29.30 -9.40 23.06
N THR A 200 -29.58 -10.66 23.43
CA THR A 200 -30.76 -10.99 24.24
C THR A 200 -30.73 -10.31 25.61
N THR A 201 -29.57 -10.34 26.27
CA THR A 201 -29.37 -9.66 27.57
C THR A 201 -29.50 -8.14 27.40
N PHE A 202 -28.89 -7.58 26.35
CA PHE A 202 -28.96 -6.16 26.05
C PHE A 202 -30.40 -5.68 25.78
N GLN A 203 -31.24 -6.49 25.12
CA GLN A 203 -32.66 -6.17 24.94
C GLN A 203 -33.37 -6.03 26.30
N GLN A 204 -33.08 -6.91 27.26
CA GLN A 204 -33.66 -6.84 28.61
C GLN A 204 -33.15 -5.62 29.39
N ASP A 205 -31.84 -5.36 29.34
CA ASP A 205 -31.22 -4.17 29.94
C ASP A 205 -31.81 -2.88 29.37
N PHE A 206 -32.03 -2.85 28.05
CA PHE A 206 -32.59 -1.70 27.36
C PHE A 206 -34.06 -1.46 27.74
N ILE A 207 -34.88 -2.51 27.81
CA ILE A 207 -36.27 -2.40 28.30
C ILE A 207 -36.30 -1.85 29.73
N THR A 208 -35.41 -2.35 30.60
CA THR A 208 -35.28 -1.89 31.98
C THR A 208 -34.86 -0.42 32.04
N PHE A 209 -33.90 -0.01 31.21
CA PHE A 209 -33.46 1.39 31.11
C PHE A 209 -34.59 2.32 30.66
N VAL A 210 -35.37 1.93 29.64
CA VAL A 210 -36.50 2.73 29.16
C VAL A 210 -37.57 2.90 30.25
N ASP A 211 -37.89 1.84 31.00
CA ASP A 211 -38.83 1.89 32.12
C ASP A 211 -38.33 2.82 33.23
N ASP A 212 -37.05 2.70 33.62
CA ASP A 212 -36.41 3.56 34.62
C ASP A 212 -36.34 5.03 34.14
N TYR A 213 -36.04 5.27 32.87
CA TYR A 213 -35.98 6.60 32.29
C TYR A 213 -37.36 7.27 32.33
N ASN A 214 -38.43 6.53 32.01
CA ASN A 214 -39.79 7.06 32.06
C ASN A 214 -40.27 7.32 33.50
N LYS A 215 -39.88 6.48 34.47
CA LYS A 215 -40.34 6.58 35.87
C LYS A 215 -39.50 7.50 36.75
N LYS A 216 -38.19 7.58 36.49
CA LYS A 216 -37.19 8.23 37.37
C LYS A 216 -36.29 9.21 36.62
N GLY A 217 -36.48 9.39 35.32
CA GLY A 217 -35.67 10.29 34.51
C GLY A 217 -35.84 11.78 34.85
N PRO A 218 -35.09 12.65 34.15
CA PRO A 218 -35.10 14.09 34.39
C PRO A 218 -36.44 14.77 34.01
N MET A 219 -37.23 14.13 33.14
CA MET A 219 -38.51 14.66 32.63
C MET A 219 -39.73 14.32 33.51
N VAL A 220 -39.53 13.69 34.67
CA VAL A 220 -40.62 13.32 35.58
C VAL A 220 -41.23 14.58 36.21
N HIS A 221 -42.55 14.72 36.14
CA HIS A 221 -43.27 15.88 36.66
C HIS A 221 -43.05 16.06 38.17
N GLY A 222 -42.82 17.30 38.60
CA GLY A 222 -42.62 17.66 40.00
C GLY A 222 -41.17 17.54 40.50
N THR A 223 -40.20 17.25 39.62
CA THR A 223 -38.79 17.16 39.99
C THR A 223 -38.14 18.55 40.08
N PRO A 224 -37.48 18.92 41.19
CA PRO A 224 -36.76 20.19 41.32
C PRO A 224 -35.65 20.33 40.26
N PRO A 225 -35.35 21.54 39.76
CA PRO A 225 -34.37 21.75 38.69
C PRO A 225 -32.98 21.16 38.96
N ARG A 226 -32.51 21.26 40.21
CA ARG A 226 -31.21 20.72 40.62
C ARG A 226 -31.17 19.19 40.56
N GLU A 227 -32.24 18.54 41.05
CA GLU A 227 -32.38 17.10 41.03
C GLU A 227 -32.58 16.56 39.60
N ALA A 228 -33.29 17.30 38.75
CA ALA A 228 -33.43 16.97 37.34
C ALA A 228 -32.07 16.98 36.59
N SER A 229 -31.19 17.95 36.90
CA SER A 229 -29.83 18.01 36.34
C SER A 229 -28.96 16.82 36.76
N ASP A 230 -29.04 16.41 38.03
CA ASP A 230 -28.29 15.26 38.54
C ASP A 230 -28.79 13.97 37.87
N ARG A 231 -30.11 13.80 37.76
CA ARG A 231 -30.73 12.66 37.05
C ARG A 231 -30.33 12.62 35.57
N LEU A 232 -30.34 13.77 34.88
CA LEU A 232 -29.92 13.85 33.48
C LEU A 232 -28.49 13.34 33.29
N THR A 233 -27.55 13.77 34.14
CA THR A 233 -26.16 13.36 34.07
C THR A 233 -26.00 11.83 34.24
N ILE A 234 -26.73 11.25 35.20
CA ILE A 234 -26.69 9.80 35.46
C ILE A 234 -27.28 9.01 34.28
N PHE A 235 -28.43 9.44 33.75
CA PHE A 235 -29.09 8.76 32.64
C PHE A 235 -28.33 8.92 31.33
N GLN A 236 -27.63 10.05 31.12
CA GLN A 236 -26.76 10.26 29.96
C GLN A 236 -25.59 9.28 29.97
N ALA A 237 -24.89 9.13 31.11
CA ALA A 237 -23.77 8.19 31.22
C ALA A 237 -24.21 6.73 30.95
N LYS A 238 -25.39 6.34 31.46
CA LYS A 238 -25.98 5.01 31.17
C LYS A 238 -26.35 4.86 29.70
N PHE A 239 -26.92 5.90 29.10
CA PHE A 239 -27.26 5.89 27.67
C PHE A 239 -26.01 5.72 26.81
N ASP A 240 -24.92 6.44 27.11
CA ASP A 240 -23.66 6.36 26.37
C ASP A 240 -23.05 4.93 26.45
N GLU A 241 -23.18 4.25 27.59
CA GLU A 241 -22.77 2.85 27.73
C GLU A 241 -23.63 1.91 26.86
N LEU A 242 -24.96 2.07 26.89
CA LEU A 242 -25.88 1.30 26.07
C LEU A 242 -25.65 1.55 24.58
N TRP A 243 -25.34 2.79 24.20
CA TRP A 243 -25.05 3.17 22.82
C TRP A 243 -23.79 2.47 22.30
N ARG A 244 -22.71 2.44 23.09
CA ARG A 244 -21.49 1.70 22.73
C ARG A 244 -21.74 0.20 22.56
N LYS A 245 -22.55 -0.40 23.45
CA LYS A 245 -22.96 -1.82 23.35
C LYS A 245 -23.77 -2.05 22.06
N PHE A 246 -24.73 -1.18 21.77
CA PHE A 246 -25.52 -1.23 20.54
C PHE A 246 -24.64 -1.16 19.29
N GLU A 247 -23.67 -0.24 19.21
CA GLU A 247 -22.74 -0.14 18.08
C GLU A 247 -21.90 -1.43 17.91
N THR A 248 -21.42 -1.99 19.03
CA THR A 248 -20.63 -3.22 19.03
C THR A 248 -21.44 -4.42 18.55
N TYR A 249 -22.67 -4.59 19.06
CA TYR A 249 -23.52 -5.71 18.70
C TYR A 249 -24.06 -5.59 17.28
N SER A 250 -24.47 -4.40 16.84
CA SER A 250 -24.92 -4.16 15.47
C SER A 250 -23.79 -4.47 14.47
N ALA A 251 -22.56 -4.05 14.77
CA ALA A 251 -21.40 -4.40 13.95
C ALA A 251 -21.13 -5.91 13.96
N GLY A 252 -21.35 -6.60 15.09
CA GLY A 252 -21.25 -8.05 15.19
C GLY A 252 -22.34 -8.77 14.38
N GLU A 253 -23.59 -8.29 14.43
CA GLU A 253 -24.71 -8.84 13.66
C GLU A 253 -24.42 -8.75 12.16
N ASP A 254 -23.97 -7.58 11.69
CA ASP A 254 -23.55 -7.37 10.30
C ASP A 254 -22.38 -8.28 9.91
N LEU A 255 -21.35 -8.39 10.76
CA LEU A 255 -20.18 -9.25 10.56
C LEU A 255 -20.55 -10.73 10.34
N PHE A 256 -21.59 -11.22 11.03
CA PHE A 256 -22.09 -12.59 10.87
C PHE A 256 -23.24 -12.72 9.86
N GLY A 257 -23.61 -11.65 9.17
CA GLY A 257 -24.72 -11.63 8.21
C GLY A 257 -26.09 -11.86 8.85
N LEU A 258 -26.25 -11.45 10.11
CA LEU A 258 -27.50 -11.49 10.85
C LEU A 258 -28.32 -10.22 10.59
N ALA A 259 -29.64 -10.31 10.78
CA ALA A 259 -30.49 -9.13 10.73
C ALA A 259 -30.15 -8.21 11.91
N ILE A 260 -29.84 -6.95 11.63
CA ILE A 260 -29.55 -5.96 12.68
C ILE A 260 -30.82 -5.71 13.49
N THR A 261 -30.70 -5.86 14.81
CA THR A 261 -31.82 -5.61 15.72
C THR A 261 -32.07 -4.10 15.86
N ASP A 262 -33.30 -3.66 15.58
CA ASP A 262 -33.69 -2.25 15.71
C ASP A 262 -34.25 -1.93 17.10
N TYR A 263 -33.96 -0.71 17.60
CA TYR A 263 -34.37 -0.21 18.91
C TYR A 263 -34.99 1.19 18.78
N PRO A 264 -36.30 1.30 18.50
CA PRO A 264 -36.96 2.58 18.22
C PRO A 264 -36.85 3.62 19.36
N ASP A 265 -36.93 3.16 20.62
CA ASP A 265 -36.79 4.03 21.79
C ASP A 265 -35.37 4.59 21.97
N LEU A 266 -34.34 3.92 21.43
CA LEU A 266 -32.96 4.37 21.51
C LEU A 266 -32.80 5.68 20.72
N GLN A 267 -33.44 5.75 19.55
CA GLN A 267 -33.47 6.95 18.70
C GLN A 267 -34.32 8.07 19.31
N ARG A 268 -35.38 7.72 20.04
CA ARG A 268 -36.22 8.70 20.77
C ARG A 268 -35.44 9.37 21.88
N ILE A 269 -34.76 8.59 22.72
CA ILE A 269 -34.03 9.10 23.90
C ILE A 269 -32.78 9.90 23.48
N LYS A 270 -32.12 9.54 22.37
CA LYS A 270 -30.99 10.31 21.80
C LYS A 270 -31.32 11.76 21.44
N ARG A 271 -32.59 12.07 21.16
CA ARG A 271 -33.04 13.40 20.71
C ARG A 271 -33.40 14.35 21.86
N VAL A 272 -33.39 13.87 23.09
CA VAL A 272 -33.75 14.61 24.31
C VAL A 272 -32.48 15.12 24.99
#